data_AF-A0A3D9R2N3-F1
#
_entry.id   AF-A0A3D9R2N3-F1
#
_cell.length_a   1.000
_cell.length_b   1.000
_cell.length_c   1.000
_cell.angle_alpha   90.00
_cell.angle_beta   90.00
_cell.angle_gamma   90.00
#
_symmetry.space_group_name_H-M   'P 1'
#
loop_
_entity.id
_entity.type
_entity.pdbx_description
1 polymer ?
#
loop_
_entity_poly.entity_id
_entity_poly.type
_entity_poly.pdbx_seq_one_letter_code
_entity_poly.pdbx_strand_id
1 'polypeptide(L)'
;MLDQYQNQLTRMLESERYGEAKELLRFLLNCQGEEKRHYEEWSNLLTWLDVAFPGHEVTGNGIHTLANGNDEDLDEESLRRDALSSGEYDDAFVQQVLYIMQHHPVADQQILALERAAYLQHPLVEQTIVTWLTSADVHPALQFKALQSLKKLGAAGIIQLERFGETVELDIEATPLSMEDFPPVVIRVVERVESVTEVVDASLPHFARELWKECLQCLYGTSAYTRLQNDDDETVDCYAAALHQVLELSLYGRADDDEVREAYGITDALRFRYEQACRSLRQIVQFKNEHGGQS
;
A
#
# COMPACT_ATOMS: atom_id res chain seq x y z
N MET A 1 31.85 -1.63 2.13
CA MET A 1 31.96 -0.16 2.34
C MET A 1 30.94 0.59 1.48
N LEU A 2 30.61 0.13 0.25
CA LEU A 2 29.54 0.69 -0.59
C LEU A 2 28.11 0.34 -0.15
N ASP A 3 27.90 -0.84 0.45
CA ASP A 3 26.59 -1.17 1.06
C ASP A 3 26.15 -0.09 2.06
N GLN A 4 27.10 0.58 2.71
CA GLN A 4 26.81 1.64 3.67
C GLN A 4 26.26 2.90 2.98
N TYR A 5 26.75 3.24 1.79
CA TYR A 5 26.25 4.37 1.01
C TYR A 5 24.93 4.06 0.31
N GLN A 6 24.73 2.82 -0.15
CA GLN A 6 23.45 2.39 -0.71
C GLN A 6 22.36 2.40 0.37
N ASN A 7 22.64 1.85 1.56
CA ASN A 7 21.74 1.93 2.71
C ASN A 7 21.48 3.38 3.16
N GLN A 8 22.51 4.25 3.11
CA GLN A 8 22.36 5.65 3.45
C GLN A 8 21.53 6.41 2.40
N LEU A 9 21.68 6.07 1.11
CA LEU A 9 20.88 6.62 0.04
C LEU A 9 19.41 6.20 0.16
N THR A 10 19.14 4.91 0.41
CA THR A 10 17.78 4.42 0.67
C THR A 10 17.16 5.15 1.85
N ARG A 11 17.87 5.30 2.97
CA ARG A 11 17.40 6.09 4.11
C ARG A 11 17.15 7.56 3.79
N MET A 12 17.96 8.17 2.93
CA MET A 12 17.76 9.56 2.50
C MET A 12 16.52 9.70 1.62
N LEU A 13 16.23 8.72 0.75
CA LEU A 13 15.01 8.68 -0.05
C LEU A 13 13.77 8.43 0.83
N GLU A 14 13.86 7.51 1.79
CA GLU A 14 12.78 7.23 2.76
C GLU A 14 12.47 8.42 3.67
N SER A 15 13.48 9.23 4.02
CA SER A 15 13.33 10.42 4.85
C SER A 15 13.08 11.71 4.06
N GLU A 16 12.74 11.59 2.76
CA GLU A 16 12.42 12.70 1.86
C GLU A 16 13.55 13.75 1.71
N ARG A 17 14.81 13.36 1.97
CA ARG A 17 16.01 14.21 1.84
C ARG A 17 16.57 14.18 0.43
N TYR A 18 15.75 14.50 -0.56
CA TYR A 18 16.07 14.34 -1.98
C TYR A 18 17.24 15.22 -2.45
N GLY A 19 17.41 16.43 -1.88
CA GLY A 19 18.56 17.29 -2.18
C GLY A 19 19.89 16.65 -1.78
N GLU A 20 19.95 16.06 -0.60
CA GLU A 20 21.15 15.37 -0.10
C GLU A 20 21.39 14.05 -0.84
N ALA A 21 20.33 13.34 -1.21
CA ALA A 21 20.42 12.16 -2.06
C ALA A 21 21.02 12.49 -3.45
N LYS A 22 20.63 13.63 -4.05
CA LYS A 22 21.20 14.12 -5.31
C LYS A 22 22.69 14.44 -5.17
N GLU A 23 23.09 15.13 -4.11
CA GLU A 23 24.51 15.44 -3.86
C GLU A 23 25.33 14.16 -3.65
N LEU A 24 24.80 13.21 -2.89
CA LEU A 24 25.47 11.93 -2.67
C LEU A 24 25.60 11.12 -3.97
N LEU A 25 24.56 11.07 -4.80
CA LEU A 25 24.61 10.41 -6.11
C LEU A 25 25.61 11.08 -7.06
N ARG A 26 25.63 12.43 -7.12
CA ARG A 26 26.64 13.18 -7.89
C ARG A 26 28.06 12.92 -7.38
N PHE A 27 28.24 12.77 -6.07
CA PHE A 27 29.52 12.41 -5.47
C PHE A 27 29.94 10.98 -5.86
N LEU A 28 29.05 10.00 -5.72
CA LEU A 28 29.30 8.60 -6.06
C LEU A 28 29.63 8.41 -7.55
N LEU A 29 28.94 9.12 -8.45
CA LEU A 29 29.23 9.13 -9.89
C LEU A 29 30.62 9.71 -10.24
N ASN A 30 31.17 10.59 -9.37
CA ASN A 30 32.50 11.18 -9.55
C ASN A 30 33.63 10.37 -8.92
N CYS A 31 33.34 9.39 -8.06
CA CYS A 31 34.33 8.44 -7.57
C CYS A 31 34.75 7.50 -8.70
N GLN A 32 36.04 7.14 -8.81
CA GLN A 32 36.54 6.18 -9.80
C GLN A 32 36.84 4.84 -9.11
N GLY A 33 36.29 3.73 -9.65
CA GLY A 33 36.63 2.38 -9.18
C GLY A 33 35.49 1.35 -9.17
N GLU A 34 34.26 1.74 -9.51
CA GLU A 34 33.08 0.87 -9.34
C GLU A 34 32.70 0.06 -10.59
N GLU A 35 31.84 -0.94 -10.39
CA GLU A 35 31.23 -1.69 -11.49
C GLU A 35 30.30 -0.80 -12.33
N LYS A 36 30.38 -0.96 -13.65
CA LYS A 36 29.65 -0.17 -14.65
C LYS A 36 28.13 -0.15 -14.40
N ARG A 37 27.58 -1.23 -13.85
CA ARG A 37 26.15 -1.37 -13.53
C ARG A 37 25.68 -0.38 -12.45
N HIS A 38 26.47 -0.15 -11.41
CA HIS A 38 26.09 0.77 -10.34
C HIS A 38 26.10 2.24 -10.80
N TYR A 39 27.02 2.62 -11.69
CA TYR A 39 26.97 3.94 -12.32
C TYR A 39 25.70 4.13 -13.17
N GLU A 40 25.25 3.10 -13.89
CA GLU A 40 24.01 3.16 -14.67
C GLU A 40 22.78 3.31 -13.74
N GLU A 41 22.72 2.52 -12.66
CA GLU A 41 21.65 2.59 -11.65
C GLU A 41 21.62 3.96 -10.96
N TRP A 42 22.77 4.47 -10.50
CA TRP A 42 22.87 5.79 -9.86
C TRP A 42 22.60 6.94 -10.82
N SER A 43 23.05 6.84 -12.07
CA SER A 43 22.77 7.87 -13.07
C SER A 43 21.28 7.92 -13.43
N ASN A 44 20.63 6.76 -13.52
CA ASN A 44 19.19 6.69 -13.76
C ASN A 44 18.41 7.24 -12.57
N LEU A 45 18.80 6.91 -11.34
CA LEU A 45 18.17 7.41 -10.12
C LEU A 45 18.38 8.92 -9.94
N LEU A 46 19.58 9.43 -10.24
CA LEU A 46 19.85 10.87 -10.22
C LEU A 46 19.04 11.61 -11.29
N THR A 47 18.97 11.06 -12.51
CA THR A 47 18.13 11.62 -13.59
C THR A 47 16.67 11.63 -13.17
N TRP A 48 16.18 10.55 -12.56
CA TRP A 48 14.84 10.45 -12.03
C TRP A 48 14.61 11.50 -10.93
N LEU A 49 15.52 11.66 -9.97
CA LEU A 49 15.43 12.69 -8.93
C LEU A 49 15.47 14.11 -9.51
N ASP A 50 16.25 14.35 -10.57
CA ASP A 50 16.35 15.64 -11.23
C ASP A 50 15.08 16.00 -12.01
N VAL A 51 14.41 15.02 -12.60
CA VAL A 51 13.09 15.19 -13.24
C VAL A 51 11.97 15.29 -12.20
N ALA A 52 12.01 14.47 -11.15
CA ALA A 52 10.97 14.38 -10.14
C ALA A 52 11.07 15.47 -9.07
N PHE A 53 12.19 16.17 -8.91
CA PHE A 53 12.35 17.24 -7.90
C PHE A 53 13.20 18.41 -8.43
N PRO A 54 12.76 19.13 -9.48
CA PRO A 54 13.50 20.27 -10.02
C PRO A 54 13.45 21.44 -9.02
N GLY A 55 14.59 21.76 -8.38
CA GLY A 55 14.72 22.92 -7.48
C GLY A 55 14.95 22.63 -6.00
N HIS A 56 15.07 21.38 -5.57
CA HIS A 56 15.54 21.04 -4.20
C HIS A 56 17.07 21.27 -4.06
N GLU A 57 17.54 22.48 -4.36
CA GLU A 57 18.86 22.95 -3.97
C GLU A 57 18.74 23.60 -2.59
N VAL A 58 19.36 22.96 -1.59
CA VAL A 58 19.66 23.46 -0.24
C VAL A 58 18.75 24.59 0.25
N THR A 59 17.49 24.27 0.49
CA THR A 59 16.62 25.06 1.36
C THR A 59 15.90 24.10 2.30
N GLY A 60 16.50 23.90 3.47
CA GLY A 60 15.78 23.36 4.61
C GLY A 60 14.67 24.35 4.98
N ASN A 61 13.43 23.93 4.80
CA ASN A 61 12.20 24.45 5.42
C ASN A 61 11.00 23.82 4.67
N GLY A 62 10.14 22.99 5.24
CA GLY A 62 10.08 22.37 6.54
C GLY A 62 8.98 21.31 6.44
N ILE A 63 9.31 20.06 6.74
CA ILE A 63 8.29 19.03 6.94
C ILE A 63 8.12 18.96 8.45
N HIS A 64 6.96 19.42 8.90
CA HIS A 64 6.55 19.32 10.28
C HIS A 64 6.46 17.84 10.63
N THR A 65 7.42 17.37 11.43
CA THR A 65 7.28 16.16 12.23
C THR A 65 6.13 16.34 13.21
N LEU A 66 5.13 15.45 13.16
CA LEU A 66 4.30 15.09 14.31
C LEU A 66 4.12 13.57 14.21
N ALA A 67 4.89 12.77 14.95
CA ALA A 67 4.74 12.45 16.38
C ALA A 67 3.64 11.39 16.62
N ASN A 68 4.11 10.20 16.99
CA ASN A 68 3.38 9.14 17.69
C ASN A 68 2.38 9.69 18.72
N GLY A 69 1.15 9.18 18.68
CA GLY A 69 0.17 9.27 19.76
C GLY A 69 -1.11 8.54 19.39
N ASN A 70 -1.39 7.43 20.09
CA ASN A 70 -2.66 6.71 20.03
C ASN A 70 -3.85 7.61 20.42
N ASP A 71 -5.01 7.27 19.83
CA ASP A 71 -6.38 7.73 20.12
C ASP A 71 -6.75 9.18 19.72
N GLU A 72 -7.40 9.32 18.55
CA GLU A 72 -8.68 10.07 18.33
C GLU A 72 -8.93 10.20 16.80
N ASP A 73 -9.66 9.23 16.22
CA ASP A 73 -10.01 9.09 14.78
C ASP A 73 -10.95 10.21 14.21
N LEU A 74 -10.92 11.44 14.73
CA LEU A 74 -11.84 12.50 14.28
C LEU A 74 -11.22 13.85 13.89
N ASP A 75 -9.90 13.97 13.78
CA ASP A 75 -9.27 15.17 13.16
C ASP A 75 -7.96 14.89 12.37
N GLU A 76 -7.64 13.62 12.08
CA GLU A 76 -6.46 13.28 11.26
C GLU A 76 -6.72 13.54 9.76
N GLU A 77 -7.91 13.19 9.26
CA GLU A 77 -8.20 13.28 7.82
C GLU A 77 -8.29 14.75 7.34
N SER A 78 -8.78 15.64 8.19
CA SER A 78 -8.78 17.10 7.99
C SER A 78 -7.36 17.67 8.00
N LEU A 79 -6.54 17.36 9.00
CA LEU A 79 -5.13 17.78 9.04
C LEU A 79 -4.33 17.25 7.85
N ARG A 80 -4.56 15.97 7.50
CA ARG A 80 -3.93 15.31 6.36
C ARG A 80 -4.35 15.95 5.04
N ARG A 81 -5.64 16.25 4.87
CA ARG A 81 -6.15 17.00 3.72
C ARG A 81 -5.50 18.37 3.65
N ASP A 82 -5.44 19.13 4.74
CA ASP A 82 -4.87 20.47 4.76
C ASP A 82 -3.36 20.46 4.43
N ALA A 83 -2.62 19.45 4.92
CA ALA A 83 -1.21 19.23 4.57
C ALA A 83 -1.01 18.89 3.09
N LEU A 84 -1.93 18.12 2.49
CA LEU A 84 -1.88 17.72 1.08
C LEU A 84 -2.44 18.79 0.14
N SER A 85 -3.37 19.64 0.60
CA SER A 85 -4.08 20.67 -0.18
C SER A 85 -3.37 22.02 -0.24
N SER A 86 -2.22 22.17 0.43
CA SER A 86 -1.57 23.47 0.63
C SER A 86 -0.82 23.95 -0.63
N GLY A 87 -1.50 24.69 -1.51
CA GLY A 87 -0.85 25.55 -2.51
C GLY A 87 -1.67 25.81 -3.78
N GLU A 88 -1.40 26.94 -4.45
CA GLU A 88 -1.69 27.09 -5.88
C GLU A 88 -0.74 26.12 -6.62
N TYR A 89 -1.28 25.02 -7.13
CA TYR A 89 -0.49 24.03 -7.84
C TYR A 89 -0.13 24.54 -9.23
N ASP A 90 1.16 24.78 -9.46
CA ASP A 90 1.69 25.01 -10.82
C ASP A 90 1.69 23.69 -11.62
N ASP A 91 1.60 23.79 -12.94
CA ASP A 91 1.59 22.65 -13.88
C ASP A 91 2.82 21.74 -13.67
N ALA A 92 3.96 22.33 -13.29
CA ALA A 92 5.18 21.59 -12.96
C ALA A 92 5.00 20.65 -11.76
N PHE A 93 4.28 21.08 -10.73
CA PHE A 93 4.00 20.24 -9.55
C PHE A 93 3.04 19.11 -9.90
N VAL A 94 2.01 19.39 -10.71
CA VAL A 94 1.08 18.36 -11.20
C VAL A 94 1.84 17.29 -11.98
N GLN A 95 2.71 17.69 -12.90
CA GLN A 95 3.54 16.76 -13.67
C GLN A 95 4.47 15.94 -12.79
N GLN A 96 5.08 16.55 -11.77
CA GLN A 96 5.91 15.86 -10.79
C GLN A 96 5.14 14.78 -10.03
N VAL A 97 3.97 15.10 -9.50
CA VAL A 97 3.13 14.13 -8.76
C VAL A 97 2.75 12.96 -9.66
N LEU A 98 2.30 13.23 -10.89
CA LEU A 98 1.94 12.20 -11.86
C LEU A 98 3.15 11.33 -12.26
N TYR A 99 4.33 11.94 -12.38
CA TYR A 99 5.56 11.21 -12.69
C TYR A 99 5.98 10.28 -11.54
N ILE A 100 5.94 10.76 -10.29
CA ILE A 100 6.23 9.93 -9.10
C ILE A 100 5.26 8.76 -9.01
N MET A 101 3.96 9.02 -9.18
CA MET A 101 2.93 7.98 -9.19
C MET A 101 3.25 6.84 -10.18
N GLN A 102 3.66 7.18 -11.41
CA GLN A 102 3.87 6.18 -12.46
C GLN A 102 5.19 5.44 -12.37
N HIS A 103 6.24 6.08 -11.86
CA HIS A 103 7.61 5.61 -12.08
C HIS A 103 8.43 5.43 -10.79
N HIS A 104 7.93 5.84 -9.63
CA HIS A 104 8.69 5.67 -8.40
C HIS A 104 8.90 4.17 -8.10
N PRO A 105 10.13 3.71 -7.82
CA PRO A 105 10.42 2.28 -7.59
C PRO A 105 9.82 1.74 -6.28
N VAL A 106 9.64 2.61 -5.28
CA VAL A 106 9.01 2.28 -3.99
C VAL A 106 7.50 2.52 -4.05
N ALA A 107 6.70 1.49 -3.76
CA ALA A 107 5.24 1.54 -3.81
C ALA A 107 4.64 2.59 -2.86
N ASP A 108 5.16 2.74 -1.63
CA ASP A 108 4.64 3.71 -0.66
C ASP A 108 4.70 5.16 -1.17
N GLN A 109 5.72 5.47 -1.96
CA GLN A 109 5.88 6.79 -2.58
C GLN A 109 4.91 6.97 -3.76
N GLN A 110 4.59 5.91 -4.50
CA GLN A 110 3.52 5.93 -5.49
C GLN A 110 2.15 6.13 -4.82
N ILE A 111 1.91 5.48 -3.67
CA ILE A 111 0.69 5.68 -2.86
C ILE A 111 0.60 7.13 -2.38
N LEU A 112 1.67 7.69 -1.83
CA LEU A 112 1.70 9.09 -1.39
C LEU A 112 1.44 10.06 -2.55
N ALA A 113 1.98 9.78 -3.74
CA ALA A 113 1.71 10.56 -4.93
C ALA A 113 0.23 10.45 -5.37
N LEU A 114 -0.39 9.27 -5.29
CA LEU A 114 -1.82 9.07 -5.54
C LEU A 114 -2.69 9.84 -4.54
N GLU A 115 -2.31 9.87 -3.26
CA GLU A 115 -3.01 10.62 -2.23
C GLU A 115 -2.94 12.13 -2.49
N ARG A 116 -1.78 12.64 -2.92
CA ARG A 116 -1.62 14.03 -3.37
C ARG A 116 -2.46 14.32 -4.62
N ALA A 117 -2.42 13.42 -5.61
CA ALA A 117 -3.14 13.55 -6.87
C ALA A 117 -4.66 13.68 -6.66
N ALA A 118 -5.22 13.02 -5.65
CA ALA A 118 -6.65 13.09 -5.33
C ALA A 118 -7.15 14.50 -4.97
N TYR A 119 -6.25 15.44 -4.61
CA TYR A 119 -6.58 16.83 -4.29
C TYR A 119 -6.22 17.81 -5.42
N LEU A 120 -5.57 17.33 -6.48
CA LEU A 120 -5.20 18.16 -7.63
C LEU A 120 -6.41 18.39 -8.53
N GLN A 121 -6.89 19.64 -8.60
CA GLN A 121 -7.95 20.03 -9.53
C GLN A 121 -7.38 20.32 -10.93
N HIS A 122 -6.82 19.28 -11.57
CA HIS A 122 -6.23 19.42 -12.90
C HIS A 122 -6.79 18.36 -13.89
N PRO A 123 -7.28 18.74 -15.09
CA PRO A 123 -7.95 17.83 -16.02
C PRO A 123 -7.15 16.60 -16.44
N LEU A 124 -5.80 16.70 -16.45
CA LEU A 124 -4.94 15.58 -16.82
C LEU A 124 -4.85 14.48 -15.75
N VAL A 125 -5.15 14.77 -14.48
CA VAL A 125 -4.90 13.85 -13.37
C VAL A 125 -5.73 12.58 -13.53
N GLU A 126 -7.04 12.72 -13.68
CA GLU A 126 -7.96 11.59 -13.86
C GLU A 126 -7.57 10.72 -15.05
N GLN A 127 -7.37 11.32 -16.23
CA GLN A 127 -6.99 10.61 -17.45
C GLN A 127 -5.66 9.85 -17.28
N THR A 128 -4.70 10.45 -16.57
CA THR A 128 -3.39 9.86 -16.34
C THR A 128 -3.47 8.66 -15.40
N ILE A 129 -4.27 8.73 -14.34
CA ILE A 129 -4.49 7.61 -13.40
C ILE A 129 -5.18 6.44 -14.13
N VAL A 130 -6.24 6.71 -14.89
CA VAL A 130 -6.97 5.67 -15.65
C VAL A 130 -6.05 4.99 -16.67
N THR A 131 -5.26 5.78 -17.41
CA THR A 131 -4.32 5.23 -18.39
C THR A 131 -3.26 4.38 -17.71
N TRP A 132 -2.70 4.84 -16.59
CA TRP A 132 -1.70 4.07 -15.84
C TRP A 132 -2.26 2.74 -15.32
N LEU A 133 -3.46 2.77 -14.73
CA LEU A 133 -4.15 1.57 -14.22
C LEU A 133 -4.42 0.51 -15.29
N THR A 134 -4.72 0.92 -16.53
CA THR A 134 -5.10 0.01 -17.62
C THR A 134 -3.94 -0.44 -18.50
N SER A 135 -2.81 0.26 -18.47
CA SER A 135 -1.68 0.00 -19.38
C SER A 135 -0.47 -0.64 -18.71
N ALA A 136 -0.34 -0.53 -17.40
CA ALA A 136 0.79 -1.03 -16.65
C ALA A 136 0.41 -2.25 -15.78
N ASP A 137 1.40 -3.10 -15.52
CA ASP A 137 1.28 -4.17 -14.53
C ASP A 137 1.44 -3.56 -13.12
N VAL A 138 0.32 -3.07 -12.57
CA VAL A 138 0.28 -2.36 -11.28
C VAL A 138 -0.12 -3.32 -10.16
N HIS A 139 0.60 -3.29 -9.05
CA HIS A 139 0.30 -4.09 -7.86
C HIS A 139 -1.15 -3.86 -7.36
N PRO A 140 -1.91 -4.89 -6.91
CA PRO A 140 -3.32 -4.75 -6.52
C PRO A 140 -3.61 -3.70 -5.43
N ALA A 141 -2.71 -3.52 -4.45
CA ALA A 141 -2.84 -2.45 -3.45
C ALA A 141 -2.72 -1.04 -4.08
N LEU A 142 -1.78 -0.84 -5.00
CA LEU A 142 -1.66 0.43 -5.75
C LEU A 142 -2.87 0.64 -6.65
N GLN A 143 -3.37 -0.41 -7.28
CA GLN A 143 -4.60 -0.34 -8.07
C GLN A 143 -5.78 0.15 -7.21
N PHE A 144 -5.93 -0.40 -6.00
CA PHE A 144 -6.98 0.02 -5.07
C PHE A 144 -6.83 1.48 -4.64
N LYS A 145 -5.61 1.92 -4.32
CA LYS A 145 -5.34 3.32 -3.98
C LYS A 145 -5.66 4.27 -5.13
N ALA A 146 -5.36 3.87 -6.36
CA ALA A 146 -5.70 4.66 -7.54
C ALA A 146 -7.22 4.76 -7.77
N LEU A 147 -7.97 3.68 -7.53
CA LEU A 147 -9.43 3.71 -7.53
C LEU A 147 -9.99 4.68 -6.46
N GLN A 148 -9.43 4.65 -5.24
CA GLN A 148 -9.81 5.60 -4.19
C GLN A 148 -9.54 7.05 -4.62
N SER A 149 -8.39 7.32 -5.25
CA SER A 149 -8.06 8.65 -5.79
C SER A 149 -9.03 9.08 -6.88
N LEU A 150 -9.38 8.20 -7.82
CA LEU A 150 -10.36 8.46 -8.87
C LEU A 150 -11.75 8.79 -8.29
N LYS A 151 -12.20 8.01 -7.31
CA LYS A 151 -13.47 8.29 -6.60
C LYS A 151 -13.44 9.64 -5.91
N LYS A 152 -12.34 10.01 -5.24
CA LYS A 152 -12.17 11.32 -4.59
C LYS A 152 -12.19 12.49 -5.59
N LEU A 153 -11.66 12.27 -6.79
CA LEU A 153 -11.73 13.24 -7.90
C LEU A 153 -13.14 13.34 -8.52
N GLY A 154 -14.07 12.46 -8.14
CA GLY A 154 -15.42 12.42 -8.69
C GLY A 154 -15.55 11.67 -10.02
N ALA A 155 -14.54 10.87 -10.39
CA ALA A 155 -14.61 10.01 -11.55
C ALA A 155 -15.63 8.88 -11.35
N ALA A 156 -16.20 8.40 -12.45
CA ALA A 156 -17.29 7.43 -12.46
C ALA A 156 -17.10 6.41 -13.59
N GLY A 157 -17.69 5.23 -13.43
CA GLY A 157 -17.69 4.16 -14.42
C GLY A 157 -16.83 2.95 -14.07
N ILE A 158 -16.80 2.01 -15.00
CA ILE A 158 -16.22 0.69 -14.82
C ILE A 158 -14.81 0.63 -15.41
N ILE A 159 -13.87 0.08 -14.66
CA ILE A 159 -12.51 -0.22 -15.10
C ILE A 159 -12.25 -1.72 -15.02
N GLN A 160 -11.57 -2.26 -16.02
CA GLN A 160 -11.13 -3.66 -16.05
C GLN A 160 -9.67 -3.72 -15.63
N LEU A 161 -9.36 -4.56 -14.65
CA LEU A 161 -8.00 -4.73 -14.12
C LEU A 161 -7.66 -6.21 -14.00
N GLU A 162 -6.38 -6.54 -14.15
CA GLU A 162 -5.85 -7.86 -13.82
C GLU A 162 -5.43 -7.90 -12.35
N ARG A 163 -5.93 -8.89 -11.61
CA ARG A 163 -5.59 -9.13 -10.20
C ARG A 163 -5.36 -10.61 -9.98
N PHE A 164 -4.18 -11.01 -9.51
CA PHE A 164 -3.86 -12.41 -9.18
C PHE A 164 -4.18 -13.42 -10.30
N GLY A 165 -4.11 -13.00 -11.57
CA GLY A 165 -4.40 -13.84 -12.74
C GLY A 165 -5.90 -13.96 -13.09
N GLU A 166 -6.75 -13.13 -12.49
CA GLU A 166 -8.14 -12.94 -12.90
C GLU A 166 -8.39 -11.51 -13.37
N THR A 167 -9.16 -11.36 -14.45
CA THR A 167 -9.70 -10.10 -14.90
C THR A 167 -10.91 -9.74 -14.04
N VAL A 168 -10.88 -8.58 -13.38
CA VAL A 168 -11.97 -8.06 -12.55
C VAL A 168 -12.55 -6.79 -13.16
N GLU A 169 -13.87 -6.61 -13.03
CA GLU A 169 -14.57 -5.37 -13.39
C GLU A 169 -14.90 -4.62 -12.10
N LEU A 170 -14.42 -3.38 -11.99
CA LEU A 170 -14.55 -2.57 -10.80
C LEU A 170 -15.22 -1.25 -11.11
N ASP A 171 -16.21 -0.90 -10.30
CA ASP A 171 -16.88 0.39 -10.36
C ASP A 171 -16.13 1.40 -9.48
N ILE A 172 -15.69 2.50 -10.09
CA ILE A 172 -14.95 3.56 -9.42
C ILE A 172 -15.80 4.15 -8.28
N GLU A 173 -17.09 4.41 -8.51
CA GLU A 173 -17.93 5.07 -7.49
C GLU A 173 -18.25 4.14 -6.30
N ALA A 174 -18.26 2.83 -6.52
CA ALA A 174 -18.45 1.81 -5.49
C ALA A 174 -17.18 1.52 -4.66
N THR A 175 -16.03 2.12 -5.01
CA THR A 175 -14.77 1.86 -4.30
C THR A 175 -14.83 2.36 -2.85
N PRO A 176 -14.60 1.51 -1.82
CA PRO A 176 -14.57 1.95 -0.43
C PRO A 176 -13.47 2.99 -0.16
N LEU A 177 -13.79 4.09 0.53
CA LEU A 177 -12.81 5.09 0.95
C LEU A 177 -12.29 4.83 2.37
N SER A 178 -13.14 4.29 3.23
CA SER A 178 -12.81 3.89 4.60
C SER A 178 -13.21 2.43 4.88
N MET A 179 -12.84 1.91 6.06
CA MET A 179 -13.26 0.57 6.50
C MET A 179 -14.78 0.46 6.67
N GLU A 180 -15.45 1.56 7.01
CA GLU A 180 -16.91 1.60 7.22
C GLU A 180 -17.70 1.46 5.92
N ASP A 181 -17.08 1.79 4.79
CA ASP A 181 -17.68 1.63 3.46
C ASP A 181 -17.70 0.15 2.99
N PHE A 182 -16.98 -0.75 3.67
CA PHE A 182 -17.00 -2.17 3.36
C PHE A 182 -18.24 -2.87 3.94
N PRO A 183 -18.66 -4.02 3.38
CA PRO A 183 -19.75 -4.82 3.92
C PRO A 183 -19.49 -5.25 5.37
N PRO A 184 -20.53 -5.38 6.23
CA PRO A 184 -20.37 -5.68 7.65
C PRO A 184 -19.54 -6.95 7.96
N VAL A 185 -19.64 -7.98 7.11
CA VAL A 185 -18.84 -9.22 7.24
C VAL A 185 -17.33 -8.95 7.28
N VAL A 186 -16.86 -7.93 6.56
CA VAL A 186 -15.44 -7.53 6.55
C VAL A 186 -14.98 -7.03 7.91
N ILE A 187 -15.83 -6.25 8.58
CA ILE A 187 -15.56 -5.71 9.92
C ILE A 187 -15.59 -6.85 10.95
N ARG A 188 -16.58 -7.75 10.84
CA ARG A 188 -16.73 -8.91 11.72
C ARG A 188 -15.52 -9.85 11.70
N VAL A 189 -14.86 -10.03 10.55
CA VAL A 189 -13.63 -10.85 10.45
C VAL A 189 -12.54 -10.33 11.36
N VAL A 190 -12.24 -9.03 11.32
CA VAL A 190 -11.17 -8.46 12.14
C VAL A 190 -11.56 -8.44 13.62
N GLU A 191 -12.79 -8.05 13.95
CA GLU A 191 -13.29 -8.10 15.33
C GLU A 191 -13.19 -9.52 15.92
N ARG A 192 -13.46 -10.55 15.09
CA ARG A 192 -13.32 -11.94 15.49
C ARG A 192 -11.88 -12.30 15.82
N VAL A 193 -10.91 -11.86 15.01
CA VAL A 193 -9.48 -12.08 15.31
C VAL A 193 -9.02 -11.33 16.55
N GLU A 194 -9.45 -10.07 16.70
CA GLU A 194 -9.13 -9.25 17.86
C GLU A 194 -9.63 -9.93 19.15
N SER A 195 -10.87 -10.43 19.16
CA SER A 195 -11.45 -11.14 20.31
C SER A 195 -10.67 -12.39 20.75
N VAL A 196 -10.03 -13.08 19.81
CA VAL A 196 -9.25 -14.31 20.07
C VAL A 196 -7.81 -13.98 20.45
N THR A 197 -7.23 -12.93 19.88
CA THR A 197 -5.81 -12.59 20.06
C THR A 197 -5.54 -11.68 21.25
N GLU A 198 -6.51 -10.86 21.67
CA GLU A 198 -6.37 -9.94 22.80
C GLU A 198 -6.00 -10.66 24.11
N VAL A 199 -6.49 -11.89 24.31
CA VAL A 199 -6.16 -12.70 25.49
C VAL A 199 -4.74 -13.28 25.45
N VAL A 200 -4.12 -13.30 24.27
CA VAL A 200 -2.77 -13.84 24.05
C VAL A 200 -1.74 -12.73 24.19
N ASP A 201 -1.92 -11.63 23.45
CA ASP A 201 -1.01 -10.48 23.42
C ASP A 201 -1.78 -9.21 23.02
N ALA A 202 -1.66 -8.17 23.86
CA ALA A 202 -2.36 -6.90 23.68
C ALA A 202 -1.97 -6.12 22.40
N SER A 203 -0.86 -6.47 21.74
CA SER A 203 -0.42 -5.84 20.50
C SER A 203 -0.98 -6.50 19.23
N LEU A 204 -1.35 -7.79 19.30
CA LEU A 204 -1.83 -8.55 18.15
C LEU A 204 -3.10 -7.98 17.49
N PRO A 205 -4.11 -7.49 18.24
CA PRO A 205 -5.29 -6.87 17.64
C PRO A 205 -4.96 -5.74 16.65
N HIS A 206 -4.01 -4.88 17.00
CA HIS A 206 -3.59 -3.78 16.14
C HIS A 206 -2.93 -4.30 14.85
N PHE A 207 -2.01 -5.25 14.96
CA PHE A 207 -1.37 -5.85 13.77
C PHE A 207 -2.35 -6.61 12.89
N ALA A 208 -3.32 -7.31 13.49
CA ALA A 208 -4.38 -8.00 12.74
C ALA A 208 -5.19 -7.02 11.89
N ARG A 209 -5.53 -5.85 12.45
CA ARG A 209 -6.28 -4.79 11.75
C ARG A 209 -5.50 -4.20 10.59
N GLU A 210 -4.22 -3.89 10.78
CA GLU A 210 -3.39 -3.35 9.71
C GLU A 210 -3.16 -4.37 8.60
N LEU A 211 -2.85 -5.62 8.95
CA LEU A 211 -2.74 -6.70 7.97
C LEU A 211 -4.06 -6.92 7.21
N TRP A 212 -5.20 -6.84 7.90
CA TRP A 212 -6.51 -6.99 7.26
C TRP A 212 -6.80 -5.88 6.25
N LYS A 213 -6.51 -4.62 6.61
CA LYS A 213 -6.61 -3.48 5.69
C LYS A 213 -5.78 -3.70 4.43
N GLU A 214 -4.55 -4.19 4.55
CA GLU A 214 -3.71 -4.50 3.40
C GLU A 214 -4.29 -5.64 2.54
N CYS A 215 -4.75 -6.72 3.17
CA CYS A 215 -5.36 -7.84 2.47
C CYS A 215 -6.62 -7.41 1.71
N LEU A 216 -7.47 -6.58 2.30
CA LEU A 216 -8.70 -6.11 1.66
C LEU A 216 -8.43 -5.30 0.40
N GLN A 217 -7.42 -4.43 0.40
CA GLN A 217 -7.06 -3.64 -0.78
C GLN A 217 -6.71 -4.55 -1.97
N CYS A 218 -6.01 -5.65 -1.69
CA CYS A 218 -5.65 -6.65 -2.70
C CYS A 218 -6.85 -7.52 -3.10
N LEU A 219 -7.69 -7.93 -2.14
CA LEU A 219 -8.86 -8.77 -2.39
C LEU A 219 -9.96 -8.02 -3.14
N TYR A 220 -10.13 -6.72 -2.96
CA TYR A 220 -11.27 -5.99 -3.51
C TYR A 220 -11.53 -6.29 -5.00
N GLY A 221 -12.77 -6.65 -5.33
CA GLY A 221 -13.19 -7.06 -6.69
C GLY A 221 -12.91 -8.50 -7.07
N THR A 222 -12.08 -9.21 -6.31
CA THR A 222 -11.67 -10.59 -6.65
C THR A 222 -12.78 -11.61 -6.41
N SER A 223 -12.61 -12.80 -6.99
CA SER A 223 -13.46 -13.94 -6.64
C SER A 223 -13.36 -14.31 -5.14
N ALA A 224 -12.21 -14.05 -4.51
CA ALA A 224 -12.01 -14.24 -3.07
C ALA A 224 -12.77 -13.20 -2.24
N TYR A 225 -12.84 -11.94 -2.69
CA TYR A 225 -13.68 -10.93 -2.05
C TYR A 225 -15.16 -11.23 -2.20
N THR A 226 -15.59 -11.71 -3.37
CA THR A 226 -16.99 -12.13 -3.59
C THR A 226 -17.40 -13.25 -2.62
N ARG A 227 -16.50 -14.20 -2.33
CA ARG A 227 -16.75 -15.25 -1.32
C ARG A 227 -16.79 -14.70 0.11
N LEU A 228 -15.90 -13.76 0.43
CA LEU A 228 -15.88 -13.08 1.72
C LEU A 228 -17.19 -12.32 2.00
N GLN A 229 -17.86 -11.82 0.96
CA GLN A 229 -19.12 -11.10 1.09
C GLN A 229 -20.32 -11.96 1.53
N ASN A 230 -20.15 -13.29 1.64
CA ASN A 230 -21.18 -14.14 2.23
C ASN A 230 -21.28 -13.84 3.73
N ASP A 231 -22.38 -13.22 4.14
CA ASP A 231 -22.63 -12.82 5.53
C ASP A 231 -23.16 -13.99 6.36
N ASP A 232 -22.31 -14.99 6.55
CA ASP A 232 -22.55 -16.13 7.41
C ASP A 232 -21.38 -16.33 8.39
N ASP A 233 -21.69 -16.89 9.57
CA ASP A 233 -20.72 -17.06 10.65
C ASP A 233 -19.55 -17.97 10.23
N GLU A 234 -19.81 -18.98 9.39
CA GLU A 234 -18.78 -19.90 8.92
C GLU A 234 -17.74 -19.17 8.04
N THR A 235 -18.19 -18.24 7.19
CA THR A 235 -17.32 -17.39 6.38
C THR A 235 -16.46 -16.48 7.27
N VAL A 236 -17.06 -15.86 8.29
CA VAL A 236 -16.33 -15.02 9.27
C VAL A 236 -15.26 -15.83 9.99
N ASP A 237 -15.61 -16.99 10.54
CA ASP A 237 -14.65 -17.84 11.27
C ASP A 237 -13.53 -18.36 10.35
N CYS A 238 -13.84 -18.73 9.10
CA CYS A 238 -12.83 -19.18 8.14
C CYS A 238 -11.81 -18.08 7.80
N TYR A 239 -12.28 -16.85 7.51
CA TYR A 239 -11.37 -15.74 7.19
C TYR A 239 -10.65 -15.20 8.41
N ALA A 240 -11.28 -15.22 9.59
CA ALA A 240 -10.63 -14.83 10.85
C ALA A 240 -9.51 -15.81 11.21
N ALA A 241 -9.76 -17.12 11.14
CA ALA A 241 -8.73 -18.14 11.33
C ALA A 241 -7.58 -18.00 10.33
N ALA A 242 -7.90 -17.79 9.05
CA ALA A 242 -6.89 -17.57 8.03
C ALA A 242 -6.04 -16.32 8.28
N LEU A 243 -6.66 -15.22 8.71
CA LEU A 243 -5.98 -13.97 9.04
C LEU A 243 -5.06 -14.16 10.26
N HIS A 244 -5.54 -14.83 11.32
CA HIS A 244 -4.73 -15.15 12.50
C HIS A 244 -3.50 -15.99 12.12
N GLN A 245 -3.69 -17.02 11.30
CA GLN A 245 -2.57 -17.84 10.84
C GLN A 245 -1.53 -17.05 10.04
N VAL A 246 -1.98 -16.17 9.14
CA VAL A 246 -1.07 -15.34 8.34
C VAL A 246 -0.35 -14.33 9.25
N LEU A 247 -1.05 -13.76 10.24
CA LEU A 247 -0.46 -12.87 11.23
C LEU A 247 0.67 -13.55 12.01
N GLU A 248 0.44 -14.75 12.54
CA GLU A 248 1.47 -15.51 13.25
C GLU A 248 2.66 -15.87 12.36
N LEU A 249 2.41 -16.29 11.11
CA LEU A 249 3.46 -16.56 10.14
C LEU A 249 4.29 -15.30 9.84
N SER A 250 3.64 -14.13 9.71
CA SER A 250 4.31 -12.86 9.44
C SER A 250 5.12 -12.36 10.63
N LEU A 251 4.65 -12.52 11.87
CA LEU A 251 5.31 -12.01 13.07
C LEU A 251 6.36 -12.98 13.63
N TYR A 252 6.07 -14.28 13.62
CA TYR A 252 6.88 -15.29 14.30
C TYR A 252 7.54 -16.29 13.36
N GLY A 253 7.22 -16.26 12.05
CA GLY A 253 7.75 -17.20 11.06
C GLY A 253 7.17 -18.62 11.17
N ARG A 254 6.19 -18.82 12.07
CA ARG A 254 5.52 -20.10 12.33
C ARG A 254 4.10 -19.83 12.84
N ALA A 255 3.19 -20.75 12.54
CA ALA A 255 1.84 -20.77 13.07
C ALA A 255 1.44 -22.23 13.33
N ASP A 256 0.66 -22.46 14.38
CA ASP A 256 0.08 -23.79 14.67
C ASP A 256 -1.33 -23.86 14.04
N ASP A 257 -1.45 -24.55 12.90
CA ASP A 257 -2.72 -24.66 12.17
C ASP A 257 -3.81 -25.33 13.01
N ASP A 258 -3.46 -26.29 13.86
CA ASP A 258 -4.43 -27.05 14.65
C ASP A 258 -4.96 -26.18 15.81
N GLU A 259 -4.07 -25.44 16.49
CA GLU A 259 -4.45 -24.50 17.55
C GLU A 259 -5.34 -23.38 17.00
N VAL A 260 -4.96 -22.79 15.85
CA VAL A 260 -5.76 -21.75 15.20
C VAL A 260 -7.14 -22.30 14.82
N ARG A 261 -7.21 -23.47 14.19
CA ARG A 261 -8.50 -24.06 13.81
C ARG A 261 -9.39 -24.35 15.01
N GLU A 262 -8.82 -24.82 16.12
CA GLU A 262 -9.57 -25.07 17.34
C GLU A 262 -10.13 -23.76 17.92
N ALA A 263 -9.34 -22.68 17.94
CA ALA A 263 -9.75 -21.37 18.48
C ALA A 263 -10.95 -20.75 17.73
N TYR A 264 -11.08 -21.01 16.43
CA TYR A 264 -12.19 -20.52 15.60
C TYR A 264 -13.25 -21.59 15.30
N GLY A 265 -13.18 -22.77 15.92
CA GLY A 265 -14.19 -23.81 15.72
C GLY A 265 -14.24 -24.38 14.30
N ILE A 266 -13.11 -24.39 13.58
CA ILE A 266 -13.05 -24.86 12.18
C ILE A 266 -13.16 -26.39 12.14
N THR A 267 -14.37 -26.89 11.96
CA THR A 267 -14.65 -28.32 11.80
C THR A 267 -14.15 -28.86 10.45
N ASP A 268 -14.19 -30.19 10.27
CA ASP A 268 -13.87 -30.85 9.00
C ASP A 268 -14.77 -30.38 7.84
N ALA A 269 -16.03 -30.05 8.13
CA ALA A 269 -16.95 -29.52 7.12
C ALA A 269 -16.51 -28.16 6.57
N LEU A 270 -15.79 -27.37 7.38
CA LEU A 270 -15.27 -26.04 7.02
C LEU A 270 -13.84 -26.07 6.47
N ARG A 271 -13.15 -27.22 6.53
CA ARG A 271 -11.73 -27.36 6.16
C ARG A 271 -11.42 -26.76 4.79
N PHE A 272 -12.24 -27.07 3.78
CA PHE A 272 -12.03 -26.58 2.42
C PHE A 272 -12.17 -25.06 2.30
N ARG A 273 -13.19 -24.46 2.95
CA ARG A 273 -13.40 -23.00 2.92
C ARG A 273 -12.27 -22.27 3.64
N TYR A 274 -11.86 -22.79 4.79
CA TYR A 274 -10.71 -22.30 5.55
C TYR A 274 -9.42 -22.34 4.71
N GLU A 275 -9.10 -23.48 4.08
CA GLU A 275 -7.91 -23.61 3.23
C GLU A 275 -7.92 -22.64 2.04
N GLN A 276 -9.11 -22.39 1.45
CA GLN A 276 -9.28 -21.41 0.39
C GLN A 276 -9.03 -19.96 0.89
N ALA A 277 -9.51 -19.62 2.08
CA ALA A 277 -9.22 -18.34 2.72
C ALA A 277 -7.72 -18.20 3.01
N CYS A 278 -7.08 -19.21 3.63
CA CYS A 278 -5.63 -19.23 3.89
C CYS A 278 -4.82 -19.04 2.60
N ARG A 279 -5.17 -19.75 1.53
CA ARG A 279 -4.49 -19.61 0.24
C ARG A 279 -4.58 -18.17 -0.29
N SER A 280 -5.76 -17.58 -0.22
CA SER A 280 -6.00 -16.22 -0.71
C SER A 280 -5.16 -15.19 0.07
N LEU A 281 -5.16 -15.27 1.41
CA LEU A 281 -4.39 -14.33 2.24
C LEU A 281 -2.88 -14.55 2.17
N ARG A 282 -2.41 -15.80 2.13
CA ARG A 282 -0.98 -16.10 1.97
C ARG A 282 -0.43 -15.63 0.64
N GLN A 283 -1.21 -15.76 -0.45
CA GLN A 283 -0.80 -15.25 -1.76
C GLN A 283 -0.53 -13.75 -1.72
N ILE A 284 -1.35 -12.98 -1.00
CA ILE A 284 -1.17 -11.54 -0.85
C ILE A 284 0.12 -11.22 -0.09
N VAL A 285 0.36 -11.89 1.04
CA VAL A 285 1.58 -11.66 1.84
C VAL A 285 2.84 -12.11 1.11
N GLN A 286 2.80 -13.21 0.35
CA GLN A 286 3.91 -13.65 -0.49
C GLN A 286 4.21 -12.65 -1.60
N PHE A 287 3.17 -12.17 -2.28
CA PHE A 287 3.32 -11.17 -3.34
C PHE A 287 3.94 -9.86 -2.81
N LYS A 288 3.57 -9.44 -1.58
CA LYS A 288 4.21 -8.33 -0.87
C LYS A 288 5.70 -8.58 -0.62
N ASN A 289 6.07 -9.77 -0.16
CA ASN A 289 7.48 -10.10 0.13
C ASN A 289 8.35 -10.18 -1.14
N GLU A 290 7.79 -10.65 -2.25
CA GLU A 290 8.50 -10.74 -3.54
C GLU A 290 8.72 -9.37 -4.21
N HIS A 291 7.83 -8.41 -4.00
CA HIS A 291 7.91 -7.06 -4.57
C HIS A 291 8.50 -6.02 -3.59
N GLY A 292 8.44 -6.28 -2.27
CA GLY A 292 9.16 -5.50 -1.26
C GLY A 292 10.61 -5.94 -1.06
N GLY A 293 10.99 -7.11 -1.58
CA GLY A 293 12.34 -7.68 -1.50
C GLY A 293 13.25 -7.39 -2.69
N GLN A 294 12.78 -6.69 -3.72
CA GLN A 294 13.64 -6.15 -4.78
C GLN A 294 14.16 -4.77 -4.35
N SER A 295 14.98 -4.77 -3.30
CA SER A 295 15.77 -3.63 -2.84
C SER A 295 17.15 -3.62 -3.47
#